data_AF-A0A939T299-F1
#
_entry.id   AF-A0A939T299-F1
#
_cell.length_a   1.000
_cell.length_b   1.000
_cell.length_c   1.000
_cell.angle_alpha   90.00
_cell.angle_beta   90.00
_cell.angle_gamma   90.00
#
_symmetry.space_group_name_H-M   'P 1'
#
loop_
_entity.id
_entity.type
_entity.pdbx_description
1 polymer ?
#
loop_
_entity_poly.entity_id
_entity_poly.type
_entity_poly.pdbx_seq_one_letter_code
_entity_poly.pdbx_strand_id
1 'polypeptide(L)'
;MKTRYIVSWTVISICGTLLIAQAVAKSLGGGDPSSSAGARRDAGTSSLRAPADDRRPMSITPTSPITPSASSTVPPPVDPPPAVTIAVPGQRADVVGKTGVRLSGTAGQLRGNSLQVFIFAQDGRYYAASGGPIPVVNGRWALSIPRLGAGARDVGSIFVIMAALADHSCVKTLKAAHADKKGNVMFKRLPRGCREGASVTVHKIAP
;
A
#
# COMPACT_ATOMS: atom_id res chain seq x y z
N MET A 1 53.32 -12.27 -10.01
CA MET A 1 52.95 -10.91 -9.57
C MET A 1 51.49 -10.95 -9.13
N LYS A 2 51.19 -10.76 -7.84
CA LYS A 2 49.84 -10.88 -7.27
C LYS A 2 49.56 -9.64 -6.41
N THR A 3 48.87 -8.67 -6.99
CA THR A 3 48.50 -7.41 -6.33
C THR A 3 47.41 -7.70 -5.29
N ARG A 4 47.71 -7.49 -4.01
CA ARG A 4 46.73 -7.54 -2.92
C ARG A 4 46.23 -6.12 -2.66
N TYR A 5 44.94 -5.89 -2.88
CA TYR A 5 44.27 -4.66 -2.46
C TYR A 5 43.83 -4.81 -1.00
N ILE A 6 44.36 -3.96 -0.12
CA ILE A 6 43.88 -3.80 1.26
C ILE A 6 42.78 -2.74 1.21
N VAL A 7 41.53 -3.15 1.39
CA VAL A 7 40.40 -2.22 1.57
C VAL A 7 40.23 -2.02 3.07
N SER A 8 40.73 -0.90 3.57
CA SER A 8 40.53 -0.44 4.95
C SER A 8 39.16 0.22 5.04
N TRP A 9 38.26 -0.34 5.85
CA TRP A 9 36.95 0.26 6.15
C TRP A 9 37.03 0.96 7.50
N THR A 10 37.06 2.29 7.48
CA THR A 10 36.95 3.12 8.69
C THR A 10 35.50 3.11 9.15
N VAL A 11 35.23 2.48 10.31
CA VAL A 11 33.95 2.57 11.00
C VAL A 11 33.91 3.88 11.77
N ILE A 12 33.23 4.89 11.22
CA ILE A 12 32.91 6.11 11.96
C ILE A 12 31.71 5.80 12.86
N SER A 13 32.00 5.45 14.11
CA SER A 13 31.02 5.33 15.18
C SER A 13 30.68 6.71 15.71
N ILE A 14 29.54 7.27 15.30
CA ILE A 14 28.99 8.49 15.90
C ILE A 14 28.13 8.07 17.08
N CYS A 15 28.72 8.06 18.27
CA CYS A 15 28.00 8.06 19.54
C CYS A 15 27.31 9.42 19.71
N GLY A 16 26.06 9.51 19.25
CA GLY A 16 25.15 10.61 19.58
C GLY A 16 24.22 10.21 20.70
N THR A 17 24.60 10.52 21.94
CA THR A 17 23.77 10.31 23.14
C THR A 17 22.59 11.29 23.10
N LEU A 18 21.42 10.82 22.66
CA LEU A 18 20.18 11.61 22.75
C LEU A 18 19.51 11.35 24.11
N LEU A 19 19.73 12.28 25.04
CA LEU A 19 18.98 12.40 26.29
C LEU A 19 17.54 12.82 25.95
N ILE A 20 16.59 11.87 26.04
CA ILE A 20 15.15 12.19 26.02
C ILE A 20 14.69 12.27 27.48
N ALA A 21 14.39 13.48 27.94
CA ALA A 21 13.70 13.72 29.20
C ALA A 21 12.29 13.12 29.15
N GLN A 22 11.95 12.25 30.10
CA GLN A 22 10.60 11.74 30.30
C GLN A 22 9.78 12.79 31.06
N ALA A 23 8.80 13.40 30.40
CA ALA A 23 7.75 14.15 31.07
C ALA A 23 6.62 13.18 31.45
N VAL A 24 6.50 12.89 32.75
CA VAL A 24 5.41 12.10 33.33
C VAL A 24 4.21 13.03 33.52
N ALA A 25 3.25 13.00 32.61
CA ALA A 25 1.96 13.66 32.80
C ALA A 25 0.99 12.70 33.51
N LYS A 26 0.84 12.94 34.81
CA LYS A 26 -0.15 12.34 35.70
C LYS A 26 -1.50 13.03 35.41
N SER A 27 -2.49 12.31 34.90
CA SER A 27 -3.87 12.81 34.83
C SER A 27 -4.80 11.84 35.55
N LEU A 28 -5.31 12.31 36.68
CA LEU A 28 -6.36 11.70 37.50
C LEU A 28 -7.66 12.44 37.16
N GLY A 29 -8.73 11.67 36.95
CA GLY A 29 -10.10 12.16 36.77
C GLY A 29 -10.83 11.21 35.82
N GLY A 30 -11.76 10.34 36.22
CA GLY A 30 -12.74 10.46 37.30
C GLY A 30 -14.05 10.99 36.71
N GLY A 31 -15.00 10.09 36.42
CA GLY A 31 -16.37 10.47 36.03
C GLY A 31 -17.09 9.46 35.14
N ASP A 32 -17.66 8.41 35.74
CA ASP A 32 -18.92 7.81 35.27
C ASP A 32 -20.07 8.78 35.64
N PRO A 33 -21.16 8.89 34.86
CA PRO A 33 -22.30 8.01 35.12
C PRO A 33 -23.16 7.59 33.89
N SER A 34 -23.86 6.48 34.11
CA SER A 34 -25.04 5.95 33.41
C SER A 34 -26.09 6.96 32.94
N SER A 35 -26.70 6.68 31.78
CA SER A 35 -28.15 6.78 31.47
C SER A 35 -28.38 6.30 30.03
N SER A 36 -29.07 5.19 29.75
CA SER A 36 -30.50 4.83 29.91
C SER A 36 -31.30 5.03 28.61
N ALA A 37 -32.16 4.04 28.30
CA ALA A 37 -33.36 4.04 27.44
C ALA A 37 -33.25 4.61 26.00
N GLY A 38 -33.58 3.90 24.93
CA GLY A 38 -34.80 3.12 24.68
C GLY A 38 -35.71 3.90 23.72
N ALA A 39 -36.01 3.35 22.53
CA ALA A 39 -37.31 3.47 21.84
C ALA A 39 -37.27 2.87 20.42
N ARG A 40 -38.05 1.81 20.23
CA ARG A 40 -38.69 1.45 18.95
C ARG A 40 -39.90 2.39 18.73
N ARG A 41 -40.25 2.66 17.47
CA ARG A 41 -41.58 2.96 16.88
C ARG A 41 -41.34 3.22 15.38
N ASP A 42 -41.83 2.41 14.46
CA ASP A 42 -43.21 2.20 13.98
C ASP A 42 -43.70 3.24 12.95
N ALA A 43 -44.13 2.66 11.83
CA ALA A 43 -45.36 2.94 11.07
C ALA A 43 -45.49 4.18 10.16
N GLY A 44 -45.96 3.87 8.94
CA GLY A 44 -46.91 4.67 8.15
C GLY A 44 -46.28 5.80 7.34
N THR A 45 -46.69 6.09 6.11
CA THR A 45 -48.07 6.06 5.61
C THR A 45 -48.04 6.09 4.08
N SER A 46 -48.90 5.28 3.46
CA SER A 46 -49.35 5.42 2.08
C SER A 46 -49.95 6.81 1.83
N SER A 47 -49.82 7.33 0.61
CA SER A 47 -50.76 8.35 0.10
C SER A 47 -51.11 8.06 -1.36
N LEU A 48 -52.35 7.62 -1.54
CA LEU A 48 -53.09 7.55 -2.80
C LEU A 48 -53.55 8.95 -3.22
N ARG A 49 -53.42 9.29 -4.51
CA ARG A 49 -54.51 9.73 -5.41
C ARG A 49 -53.97 10.52 -6.62
N ALA A 50 -54.44 10.17 -7.81
CA ALA A 50 -55.21 11.12 -8.64
C ALA A 50 -55.99 10.36 -9.74
N PRO A 51 -57.07 10.98 -10.25
CA PRO A 51 -58.19 10.33 -10.93
C PRO A 51 -58.02 10.21 -12.46
N ALA A 52 -58.91 9.41 -13.05
CA ALA A 52 -59.20 9.36 -14.48
C ALA A 52 -60.26 10.42 -14.86
N ASP A 53 -60.04 11.13 -15.97
CA ASP A 53 -61.03 11.74 -16.88
C ASP A 53 -60.25 12.35 -18.07
N ASP A 54 -60.34 11.85 -19.30
CA ASP A 54 -61.37 12.02 -20.34
C ASP A 54 -61.13 13.24 -21.28
N ARG A 55 -61.12 12.91 -22.58
CA ARG A 55 -61.21 13.73 -23.82
C ARG A 55 -60.09 14.68 -24.25
N ARG A 56 -59.39 14.29 -25.32
CA ARG A 56 -59.62 14.78 -26.71
C ARG A 56 -58.71 14.06 -27.71
N PRO A 57 -59.20 13.61 -28.88
CA PRO A 57 -58.33 13.21 -29.97
C PRO A 57 -57.92 14.47 -30.75
N MET A 58 -56.71 14.96 -30.51
CA MET A 58 -56.06 15.88 -31.45
C MET A 58 -55.16 15.07 -32.38
N SER A 59 -55.42 15.22 -33.67
CA SER A 59 -54.64 14.68 -34.77
C SER A 59 -53.17 15.14 -34.64
N ILE A 60 -52.29 14.21 -34.27
CA ILE A 60 -50.84 14.43 -34.23
C ILE A 60 -50.26 14.13 -35.61
N THR A 61 -49.81 15.17 -36.29
CA THR A 61 -48.93 15.07 -37.46
C THR A 61 -47.66 14.30 -37.07
N PRO A 62 -47.18 13.32 -37.85
CA PRO A 62 -45.96 12.58 -37.52
C PRO A 62 -44.73 13.49 -37.67
N THR A 63 -44.30 14.10 -36.57
CA THR A 63 -42.98 14.73 -36.47
C THR A 63 -41.95 13.61 -36.42
N SER A 64 -41.04 13.60 -37.40
CA SER A 64 -39.94 12.65 -37.47
C SER A 64 -39.11 12.67 -36.17
N PRO A 65 -38.66 11.51 -35.66
CA PRO A 65 -37.81 11.47 -34.48
C PRO A 65 -36.47 12.16 -34.79
N ILE A 66 -36.21 13.27 -34.10
CA ILE A 66 -34.91 13.93 -34.08
C ILE A 66 -33.96 12.93 -33.44
N THR A 67 -33.10 12.31 -34.26
CA THR A 67 -32.08 11.39 -33.78
C THR A 67 -31.07 12.21 -32.97
N PRO A 68 -30.88 11.96 -31.66
CA PRO A 68 -29.86 12.66 -30.91
C PRO A 68 -28.50 12.30 -31.51
N SER A 69 -27.84 13.31 -32.06
CA SER A 69 -26.47 13.20 -32.56
C SER A 69 -25.59 12.76 -31.40
N ALA A 70 -25.10 11.52 -31.46
CA ALA A 70 -24.23 10.95 -30.44
C ALA A 70 -22.97 11.82 -30.35
N SER A 71 -22.88 12.63 -29.31
CA SER A 71 -21.66 13.36 -28.99
C SER A 71 -20.61 12.32 -28.64
N SER A 72 -19.71 12.06 -29.58
CA SER A 72 -18.59 11.14 -29.38
C SER A 72 -17.59 11.81 -28.46
N THR A 73 -17.86 11.73 -27.15
CA THR A 73 -16.91 12.12 -26.11
C THR A 73 -15.71 11.18 -26.22
N VAL A 74 -14.66 11.64 -26.91
CA VAL A 74 -13.36 10.98 -26.90
C VAL A 74 -12.91 10.92 -25.43
N PRO A 75 -12.72 9.74 -24.83
CA PRO A 75 -12.23 9.66 -23.46
C PRO A 75 -10.86 10.34 -23.39
N PRO A 76 -10.58 11.11 -22.32
CA PRO A 76 -9.29 11.77 -22.18
C PRO A 76 -8.15 10.73 -22.22
N PRO A 77 -6.95 11.11 -22.70
CA PRO A 77 -5.81 10.20 -22.72
C PRO A 77 -5.58 9.60 -21.33
N VAL A 78 -5.65 8.28 -21.23
CA VAL A 78 -5.28 7.58 -19.99
C VAL A 78 -3.78 7.71 -19.85
N ASP A 79 -3.36 8.45 -18.83
CA ASP A 79 -1.97 8.57 -18.46
C ASP A 79 -1.33 7.19 -18.26
N PRO A 80 -0.13 6.93 -18.83
CA PRO A 80 0.53 5.65 -18.65
C PRO A 80 0.82 5.40 -17.16
N PRO A 81 0.70 4.15 -16.68
CA PRO A 81 0.96 3.82 -15.28
C PRO A 81 2.39 4.19 -14.89
N PRO A 82 2.65 4.56 -13.62
CA PRO A 82 4.00 4.89 -13.17
C PRO A 82 4.94 3.69 -13.38
N ALA A 83 6.03 3.91 -14.10
CA ALA A 83 7.01 2.88 -14.39
C ALA A 83 7.90 2.63 -13.16
N VAL A 84 7.51 1.70 -12.31
CA VAL A 84 8.37 1.16 -11.24
C VAL A 84 8.97 -0.14 -11.72
N THR A 85 10.26 -0.36 -11.48
CA THR A 85 10.95 -1.62 -11.78
C THR A 85 11.72 -2.12 -10.57
N ILE A 86 11.97 -3.42 -10.53
CA ILE A 86 12.95 -4.05 -9.64
C ILE A 86 14.04 -4.63 -10.54
N ALA A 87 15.26 -4.13 -10.39
CA ALA A 87 16.44 -4.60 -11.15
C ALA A 87 17.25 -5.64 -10.39
N VAL A 88 17.31 -5.50 -9.06
CA VAL A 88 17.99 -6.44 -8.16
C VAL A 88 17.07 -6.76 -6.98
N PRO A 89 16.93 -8.04 -6.60
CA PRO A 89 17.41 -9.23 -7.31
C PRO A 89 16.64 -9.44 -8.62
N GLY A 90 17.18 -10.31 -9.48
CA GLY A 90 16.49 -10.79 -10.67
C GLY A 90 15.40 -11.81 -10.33
N GLN A 91 14.54 -12.08 -11.31
CA GLN A 91 13.48 -13.08 -11.19
C GLN A 91 14.05 -14.47 -10.87
N ARG A 92 13.50 -15.10 -9.83
CA ARG A 92 13.91 -16.40 -9.26
C ARG A 92 15.35 -16.45 -8.74
N ALA A 93 15.94 -15.31 -8.39
CA ALA A 93 17.28 -15.31 -7.79
C ALA A 93 17.28 -16.05 -6.44
N ASP A 94 18.37 -16.77 -6.19
CA ASP A 94 18.66 -17.33 -4.88
C ASP A 94 19.21 -16.23 -3.95
N VAL A 95 18.64 -16.14 -2.75
CA VAL A 95 19.03 -15.14 -1.74
C VAL A 95 19.33 -15.78 -0.40
N VAL A 96 20.43 -15.36 0.22
CA VAL A 96 20.79 -15.78 1.58
C VAL A 96 20.02 -14.92 2.59
N GLY A 97 18.99 -15.49 3.21
CA GLY A 97 18.10 -14.73 4.09
C GLY A 97 18.76 -14.16 5.36
N LYS A 98 19.94 -14.66 5.77
CA LYS A 98 20.67 -14.20 6.97
C LYS A 98 21.46 -12.91 6.74
N THR A 99 22.04 -12.73 5.55
CA THR A 99 22.81 -11.53 5.18
C THR A 99 21.92 -10.37 4.76
N GLY A 100 20.63 -10.64 4.61
CA GLY A 100 19.65 -9.70 4.09
C GLY A 100 19.61 -9.68 2.56
N VAL A 101 18.58 -9.07 2.02
CA VAL A 101 18.35 -8.92 0.58
C VAL A 101 18.51 -7.46 0.22
N ARG A 102 19.40 -7.16 -0.73
CA ARG A 102 19.51 -5.84 -1.33
C ARG A 102 18.55 -5.74 -2.50
N LEU A 103 17.70 -4.73 -2.45
CA LEU A 103 16.79 -4.36 -3.50
C LEU A 103 17.25 -3.07 -4.17
N SER A 104 17.13 -3.03 -5.48
CA SER A 104 17.26 -1.78 -6.24
C SER A 104 16.44 -1.83 -7.50
N GLY A 105 16.11 -0.64 -8.02
CA GLY A 105 15.36 -0.52 -9.25
C GLY A 105 15.21 0.93 -9.67
N THR A 106 14.33 1.14 -10.63
CA THR A 106 13.95 2.48 -11.09
C THR A 106 12.51 2.79 -10.74
N ALA A 107 12.20 4.08 -10.62
CA ALA A 107 10.84 4.57 -10.48
C ALA A 107 10.72 5.89 -11.26
N GLY A 108 9.87 5.88 -12.29
CA GLY A 108 9.49 7.05 -13.07
C GLY A 108 8.16 7.63 -12.60
N GLN A 109 8.07 8.97 -12.59
CA GLN A 109 6.84 9.76 -12.37
C GLN A 109 5.85 9.15 -11.37
N LEU A 110 6.15 9.24 -10.07
CA LEU A 110 5.27 8.70 -9.02
C LEU A 110 3.93 9.46 -8.87
N ARG A 111 3.75 10.63 -9.50
CA ARG A 111 2.48 11.39 -9.57
C ARG A 111 1.80 11.56 -8.20
N GLY A 112 2.56 12.04 -7.21
CA GLY A 112 2.09 12.25 -5.84
C GLY A 112 1.98 10.98 -4.97
N ASN A 113 2.28 9.81 -5.53
CA ASN A 113 2.44 8.57 -4.77
C ASN A 113 3.86 8.45 -4.20
N SER A 114 3.99 7.64 -3.17
CA SER A 114 5.27 7.19 -2.63
C SER A 114 5.57 5.78 -3.11
N LEU A 115 6.85 5.37 -3.05
CA LEU A 115 7.23 3.98 -3.26
C LEU A 115 7.22 3.24 -1.93
N GLN A 116 6.67 2.03 -1.91
CA GLN A 116 6.68 1.14 -0.76
C GLN A 116 7.06 -0.27 -1.21
N VAL A 117 7.80 -1.03 -0.41
CA VAL A 117 8.06 -2.45 -0.70
C VAL A 117 7.31 -3.33 0.28
N PHE A 118 6.71 -4.40 -0.26
CA PHE A 118 6.09 -5.48 0.47
C PHE A 118 6.75 -6.81 0.11
N ILE A 119 6.74 -7.73 1.06
CA ILE A 119 7.14 -9.12 0.87
C ILE A 119 5.88 -9.96 1.07
N PHE A 120 5.46 -10.68 0.04
CA PHE A 120 4.40 -11.67 0.15
C PHE A 120 5.04 -13.04 0.40
N ALA A 121 4.70 -13.64 1.54
CA ALA A 121 5.25 -14.91 1.99
C ALA A 121 4.24 -16.05 1.77
N GLN A 122 4.70 -17.30 1.94
CA GLN A 122 3.87 -18.51 1.77
C GLN A 122 2.70 -18.61 2.75
N ASP A 123 2.72 -17.86 3.86
CA ASP A 123 1.61 -17.80 4.80
C ASP A 123 0.43 -16.93 4.31
N GLY A 124 0.53 -16.39 3.10
CA GLY A 124 -0.51 -15.59 2.46
C GLY A 124 -0.59 -14.15 3.00
N ARG A 125 0.44 -13.65 3.67
CA ARG A 125 0.48 -12.28 4.21
C ARG A 125 1.48 -11.39 3.48
N TYR A 126 1.15 -10.10 3.46
CA TYR A 126 2.03 -9.02 3.02
C TYR A 126 2.76 -8.43 4.23
N TYR A 127 4.08 -8.39 4.15
CA TYR A 127 4.95 -7.80 5.16
C TYR A 127 5.52 -6.50 4.61
N ALA A 128 5.36 -5.38 5.32
CA ALA A 128 6.01 -4.14 4.92
C ALA A 128 7.53 -4.28 5.11
N ALA A 129 8.30 -4.06 4.05
CA ALA A 129 9.76 -4.22 4.07
C ALA A 129 10.50 -3.00 4.67
N SER A 130 9.79 -1.88 4.85
CA SER A 130 10.28 -0.65 5.44
C SER A 130 9.20 -0.01 6.32
N GLY A 131 9.60 0.75 7.34
CA GLY A 131 8.68 1.49 8.20
C GLY A 131 8.08 2.75 7.58
N GLY A 132 8.37 3.03 6.30
CA GLY A 132 7.88 4.21 5.60
C GLY A 132 8.30 4.23 4.12
N PRO A 133 7.94 5.32 3.41
CA PRO A 133 8.25 5.52 2.00
C PRO A 133 9.72 5.29 1.67
N ILE A 134 9.96 4.58 0.57
CA ILE A 134 11.30 4.38 0.02
C ILE A 134 11.68 5.62 -0.78
N PRO A 135 12.82 6.27 -0.48
CA PRO A 135 13.26 7.43 -1.22
C PRO A 135 13.63 7.04 -2.65
N VAL A 136 13.18 7.85 -3.61
CA VAL A 136 13.57 7.77 -5.01
C VAL A 136 14.43 8.99 -5.34
N VAL A 137 15.69 8.75 -5.68
CA VAL A 137 16.67 9.80 -6.00
C VAL A 137 17.11 9.61 -7.45
N ASN A 138 16.96 10.64 -8.28
CA ASN A 138 17.30 10.59 -9.72
C ASN A 138 16.66 9.40 -10.44
N GLY A 139 15.39 9.11 -10.13
CA GLY A 139 14.63 8.00 -10.72
C GLY A 139 15.08 6.61 -10.28
N ARG A 140 15.95 6.50 -9.27
CA ARG A 140 16.48 5.25 -8.73
C ARG A 140 16.12 5.10 -7.26
N TRP A 141 15.97 3.86 -6.83
CA TRP A 141 15.70 3.53 -5.44
C TRP A 141 16.47 2.30 -5.02
N ALA A 142 16.72 2.20 -3.72
CA ALA A 142 17.34 1.03 -3.12
C ALA A 142 16.81 0.81 -1.70
N LEU A 143 16.75 -0.45 -1.28
CA LEU A 143 16.35 -0.85 0.06
C LEU A 143 17.17 -2.07 0.48
N SER A 144 17.61 -2.10 1.73
CA SER A 144 18.22 -3.30 2.31
C SER A 144 17.23 -3.92 3.29
N ILE A 145 16.81 -5.14 3.01
CA ILE A 145 15.95 -5.92 3.91
C ILE A 145 16.87 -6.77 4.78
N PRO A 146 16.98 -6.52 6.09
CA PRO A 146 17.99 -7.16 6.93
C PRO A 146 17.78 -8.66 7.08
N ARG A 147 16.53 -9.14 7.01
CA ARG A 147 16.19 -10.57 7.06
C ARG A 147 14.99 -10.86 6.20
N LEU A 148 15.05 -11.95 5.44
CA LEU A 148 13.91 -12.49 4.71
C LEU A 148 13.34 -13.70 5.46
N GLY A 149 12.08 -13.63 5.88
CA GLY A 149 11.40 -14.70 6.61
C GLY A 149 11.92 -14.98 8.03
N ALA A 150 11.49 -16.09 8.61
CA ALA A 150 11.77 -16.56 9.97
C ALA A 150 13.09 -17.33 10.11
N GLY A 151 14.17 -16.85 9.48
CA GLY A 151 15.51 -17.46 9.58
C GLY A 151 15.61 -18.84 8.91
N ALA A 152 16.30 -19.81 9.51
CA ALA A 152 16.58 -21.11 8.88
C ALA A 152 15.31 -21.92 8.52
N ARG A 153 14.17 -21.64 9.16
CA ARG A 153 12.90 -22.36 8.94
C ARG A 153 12.30 -22.16 7.54
N ASP A 154 12.66 -21.06 6.88
CA ASP A 154 12.13 -20.72 5.56
C ASP A 154 13.19 -20.90 4.46
N VAL A 155 14.25 -21.68 4.72
CA VAL A 155 15.14 -22.13 3.65
C VAL A 155 14.35 -23.06 2.72
N GLY A 156 14.47 -22.87 1.41
CA GLY A 156 13.62 -23.54 0.41
C GLY A 156 12.32 -22.80 0.10
N SER A 157 11.95 -21.79 0.90
CA SER A 157 10.73 -21.02 0.66
C SER A 157 10.89 -20.01 -0.47
N ILE A 158 9.77 -19.77 -1.15
CA ILE A 158 9.64 -18.77 -2.19
C ILE A 158 8.98 -17.52 -1.60
N PHE A 159 9.53 -16.36 -1.92
CA PHE A 159 8.98 -15.06 -1.54
C PHE A 159 8.72 -14.21 -2.79
N VAL A 160 7.66 -13.43 -2.78
CA VAL A 160 7.40 -12.41 -3.81
C VAL A 160 7.68 -11.05 -3.19
N ILE A 161 8.67 -10.35 -3.72
CA ILE A 161 9.00 -8.98 -3.32
C ILE A 161 8.33 -8.05 -4.30
N MET A 162 7.52 -7.12 -3.81
CA MET A 162 6.71 -6.22 -4.61
C MET A 162 7.02 -4.77 -4.26
N ALA A 163 7.29 -3.97 -5.29
CA ALA A 163 7.40 -2.53 -5.22
C ALA A 163 6.02 -1.94 -5.57
N ALA A 164 5.32 -1.42 -4.57
CA ALA A 164 3.97 -0.87 -4.66
C ALA A 164 4.00 0.66 -4.70
N LEU A 165 3.04 1.23 -5.40
CA LEU A 165 2.73 2.66 -5.35
C LEU A 165 1.80 2.91 -4.16
N ALA A 166 2.21 3.77 -3.23
CA ALA A 166 1.49 4.10 -2.02
C ALA A 166 0.92 5.52 -2.12
N ASP A 167 -0.41 5.64 -2.19
CA ASP A 167 -1.06 6.94 -2.04
C ASP A 167 -1.05 7.42 -0.57
N HIS A 168 -1.63 8.59 -0.32
CA HIS A 168 -1.70 9.16 1.03
C HIS A 168 -2.44 8.24 2.03
N SER A 169 -3.49 7.54 1.60
CA SER A 169 -4.25 6.62 2.45
C SER A 169 -3.45 5.38 2.82
N CYS A 170 -2.68 4.81 1.87
CA CYS A 170 -1.76 3.70 2.11
C CYS A 170 -0.69 4.09 3.15
N VAL A 171 -0.04 5.24 2.96
CA VAL A 171 0.99 5.74 3.89
C VAL A 171 0.39 5.94 5.29
N LYS A 172 -0.82 6.48 5.39
CA LYS A 172 -1.52 6.64 6.67
C LYS A 172 -1.79 5.28 7.34
N THR A 173 -2.28 4.30 6.59
CA THR A 173 -2.51 2.95 7.12
C THR A 173 -1.22 2.28 7.58
N LEU A 174 -0.13 2.41 6.83
CA LEU A 174 1.18 1.87 7.21
C LEU A 174 1.71 2.50 8.50
N LYS A 175 1.60 3.82 8.65
CA LYS A 175 2.03 4.53 9.87
C LYS A 175 1.19 4.17 11.10
N ALA A 176 -0.09 3.88 10.92
CA ALA A 176 -0.99 3.48 11.99
C ALA A 176 -0.90 1.99 12.35
N ALA A 177 -0.22 1.18 11.52
CA ALA A 177 -0.15 -0.25 11.75
C ALA A 177 0.83 -0.59 12.88
N HIS A 178 0.38 -1.46 13.79
CA HIS A 178 1.22 -1.94 14.87
C HIS A 178 2.10 -3.10 14.40
N ALA A 179 3.37 -3.03 14.74
CA ALA A 179 4.28 -4.15 14.57
C ALA A 179 3.96 -5.27 15.57
N ASP A 180 4.20 -6.52 15.17
CA ASP A 180 4.15 -7.65 16.08
C ASP A 180 5.33 -7.66 17.07
N LYS A 181 5.40 -8.67 17.96
CA LYS A 181 6.49 -8.84 18.92
C LYS A 181 7.89 -8.98 18.28
N LYS A 182 7.96 -9.21 16.98
CA LYS A 182 9.19 -9.37 16.20
C LYS A 182 9.49 -8.11 15.36
N GLY A 183 8.70 -7.06 15.48
CA GLY A 183 8.86 -5.82 14.72
C GLY A 183 8.27 -5.86 13.30
N ASN A 184 7.49 -6.88 12.95
CA ASN A 184 6.90 -7.00 11.62
C ASN A 184 5.55 -6.29 11.54
N VAL A 185 5.38 -5.48 10.49
CA VAL A 185 4.07 -4.92 10.11
C VAL A 185 3.49 -5.81 9.01
N MET A 186 2.35 -6.45 9.28
CA MET A 186 1.76 -7.46 8.40
C MET A 186 0.29 -7.19 8.07
N PHE A 187 -0.12 -7.59 6.87
CA PHE A 187 -1.49 -7.43 6.37
C PHE A 187 -1.96 -8.70 5.66
N LYS A 188 -3.24 -9.05 5.80
CA LYS A 188 -3.87 -10.18 5.09
C LYS A 188 -4.07 -9.90 3.59
N ARG A 189 -4.15 -8.63 3.22
CA ARG A 189 -4.31 -8.12 1.86
C ARG A 189 -3.52 -6.84 1.75
N LEU A 190 -3.18 -6.43 0.54
CA LEU A 190 -2.53 -5.15 0.33
C LEU A 190 -3.43 -4.01 0.89
N PRO A 191 -2.91 -3.08 1.71
CA PRO A 191 -3.73 -2.03 2.31
C PRO A 191 -4.37 -1.13 1.25
N ARG A 192 -5.53 -0.55 1.59
CA ARG A 192 -6.22 0.39 0.72
C ARG A 192 -5.29 1.54 0.33
N GLY A 193 -5.31 1.89 -0.95
CA GLY A 193 -4.47 2.95 -1.52
C GLY A 193 -3.05 2.54 -1.89
N CYS A 194 -2.64 1.33 -1.50
CA CYS A 194 -1.43 0.73 -2.04
C CYS A 194 -1.83 -0.01 -3.32
N ARG A 195 -1.10 0.21 -4.41
CA ARG A 195 -1.32 -0.45 -5.70
C ARG A 195 -0.10 -1.28 -6.06
N GLU A 196 -0.34 -2.49 -6.53
CA GLU A 196 0.72 -3.38 -7.00
C GLU A 196 1.49 -2.70 -8.14
N GLY A 197 2.81 -2.85 -8.11
CA GLY A 197 3.71 -2.40 -9.16
C GLY A 197 4.59 -3.56 -9.62
N ALA A 198 5.89 -3.32 -9.84
CA ALA A 198 6.81 -4.39 -10.19
C ALA A 198 6.95 -5.39 -9.04
N SER A 199 7.06 -6.67 -9.39
CA SER A 199 7.33 -7.75 -8.44
C SER A 199 8.44 -8.65 -8.93
N VAL A 200 9.20 -9.21 -8.00
CA VAL A 200 10.20 -10.24 -8.27
C VAL A 200 9.98 -11.42 -7.33
N THR A 201 10.07 -12.63 -7.87
CA THR A 201 10.08 -13.85 -7.06
C THR A 201 11.52 -14.18 -6.69
N VAL A 202 11.78 -14.55 -5.44
CA VAL A 202 13.10 -15.01 -4.98
C VAL A 202 12.98 -16.33 -4.25
N HIS A 203 14.05 -17.12 -4.30
CA HIS A 203 14.15 -18.38 -3.58
C HIS A 203 15.17 -18.22 -2.45
N LYS A 204 14.79 -18.60 -1.24
CA LYS A 204 15.68 -18.48 -0.10
C LYS A 204 16.55 -19.72 0.04
N ILE A 205 17.86 -19.53 0.03
CA ILE A 205 18.84 -20.59 0.22
C ILE A 205 19.51 -20.53 1.60
N ALA A 206 20.14 -21.64 1.99
CA ALA A 206 20.99 -21.68 3.18
C ALA A 206 22.22 -20.75 3.00
N PRO A 207 22.76 -20.19 4.10
CA PRO A 207 24.02 -19.44 4.07
C PRO A 207 25.23 -20.27 3.66
#